data_AF-A0A1B2M332-F1
#
_entry.id   AF-A0A1B2M332-F1
#
_cell.length_a   1.000
_cell.length_b   1.000
_cell.length_c   1.000
_cell.angle_alpha   90.00
_cell.angle_beta   90.00
_cell.angle_gamma   90.00
#
_symmetry.space_group_name_H-M   'P 1'
#
loop_
_entity.id
_entity.type
_entity.pdbx_description
1 polymer ?
#
loop_
_entity_poly.entity_id
_entity_poly.type
_entity_poly.pdbx_seq_one_letter_code
_entity_poly.pdbx_strand_id
1 'polypeptide(L)'
;MNNLLRVIIIATSSVLFLGCSQANKIENTDGLTMNKFDHMKNWCIGRYSFQVPKTAIITDQTSSDKYDSFRIKSELAVSIDRFHEEIARVEKESTSFEDDYIKDQTKVEMHGKTVSKIIWAHSHFAQGRSAVQVFAFVYDKSKRTLFKITGRYGKGYEAESIASIKYLVKNLSARNNEDIPDRAGVCIFNGFIQDDGKEFKYSNQQTTFKFKEWPSVKVTMETEATTKVLQNLIDRTTTNLRASAFGATALAKLKTLRKGEKNQDNVPALQGQEWIIKSPMKGRNGIDAKWEHTGTASNGLDPLIQLEVKSGHDNIETDSASISEQEAYFLYEKILNSIKKF
;
A
#
# COMPACT_ATOMS: atom_id res chain seq x y z
N MET A 1 -13.06 97.28 -7.85
CA MET A 1 -12.75 96.25 -6.84
C MET A 1 -13.59 95.02 -7.15
N ASN A 2 -12.89 93.88 -7.29
CA ASN A 2 -13.36 92.50 -7.35
C ASN A 2 -14.24 92.02 -8.51
N ASN A 3 -13.53 91.34 -9.39
CA ASN A 3 -13.93 90.36 -10.37
C ASN A 3 -14.37 89.03 -9.73
N LEU A 4 -15.22 88.34 -10.50
CA LEU A 4 -15.20 86.90 -10.80
C LEU A 4 -15.82 85.84 -9.85
N LEU A 5 -16.88 85.26 -10.42
CA LEU A 5 -17.04 83.84 -10.80
C LEU A 5 -17.88 82.91 -9.91
N ARG A 6 -18.88 82.33 -10.59
CA ARG A 6 -19.80 81.24 -10.23
C ARG A 6 -19.05 79.93 -9.96
N VAL A 7 -19.53 79.13 -8.99
CA VAL A 7 -19.69 77.67 -9.12
C VAL A 7 -20.84 77.21 -8.20
N ILE A 8 -21.77 76.42 -8.73
CA ILE A 8 -22.84 75.69 -8.03
C ILE A 8 -22.28 74.32 -7.62
N ILE A 9 -22.42 73.91 -6.36
CA ILE A 9 -22.32 72.50 -5.94
C ILE A 9 -23.40 72.22 -4.88
N ILE A 10 -24.30 71.29 -5.23
CA ILE A 10 -25.26 70.63 -4.34
C ILE A 10 -24.49 69.52 -3.61
N ALA A 11 -24.59 69.44 -2.29
CA ALA A 11 -24.19 68.23 -1.55
C ALA A 11 -25.08 68.04 -0.32
N THR A 12 -25.74 66.89 -0.35
CA THR A 12 -26.78 66.35 0.52
C THR A 12 -26.24 65.83 1.85
N SER A 13 -27.08 65.97 2.87
CA SER A 13 -26.93 65.48 4.24
C SER A 13 -26.56 63.99 4.32
N SER A 14 -25.50 63.67 5.06
CA SER A 14 -25.10 62.31 5.39
C SER A 14 -25.58 61.96 6.80
N VAL A 15 -26.50 61.02 6.90
CA VAL A 15 -26.95 60.37 8.15
C VAL A 15 -25.90 59.35 8.56
N LEU A 16 -25.36 59.48 9.78
CA LEU A 16 -24.44 58.53 10.38
C LEU A 16 -25.24 57.30 10.89
N PHE A 17 -25.12 56.17 10.20
CA PHE A 17 -25.45 54.86 10.76
C PHE A 17 -24.19 54.27 11.42
N LEU A 18 -24.21 54.17 12.74
CA LEU A 18 -23.31 53.32 13.51
C LEU A 18 -23.69 51.86 13.26
N GLY A 19 -23.02 51.22 12.31
CA GLY A 19 -23.08 49.77 12.12
C GLY A 19 -22.15 49.08 13.11
N CYS A 20 -22.72 48.37 14.09
CA CYS A 20 -21.99 47.39 14.89
C CYS A 20 -21.54 46.23 13.98
N SER A 21 -20.25 46.14 13.69
CA SER A 21 -19.67 44.94 13.11
C SER A 21 -19.67 43.83 14.16
N GLN A 22 -20.56 42.86 14.04
CA GLN A 22 -20.37 41.57 14.71
C GLN A 22 -19.22 40.85 14.02
N ALA A 23 -18.04 40.89 14.65
CA ALA A 23 -16.97 39.97 14.36
C ALA A 23 -17.44 38.57 14.79
N ASN A 24 -17.81 37.74 13.82
CA ASN A 24 -17.94 36.31 14.05
C ASN A 24 -16.58 35.78 14.50
N LYS A 25 -16.43 35.51 15.80
CA LYS A 25 -15.40 34.62 16.31
C LYS A 25 -15.62 33.27 15.61
N ILE A 26 -14.75 32.96 14.67
CA ILE A 26 -14.54 31.58 14.22
C ILE A 26 -13.98 30.87 15.45
N GLU A 27 -14.84 30.17 16.18
CA GLU A 27 -14.40 29.25 17.22
C GLU A 27 -13.51 28.18 16.59
N ASN A 28 -12.40 27.96 17.27
CA ASN A 28 -11.27 27.11 16.91
C ASN A 28 -11.69 25.62 16.93
N THR A 29 -12.52 25.21 15.97
CA THR A 29 -13.00 23.82 15.80
C THR A 29 -11.98 22.93 15.09
N ASP A 30 -10.97 23.53 14.44
CA ASP A 30 -9.88 22.80 13.78
C ASP A 30 -8.97 22.07 14.79
N GLY A 31 -8.74 22.64 15.98
CA GLY A 31 -7.89 22.02 17.01
C GLY A 31 -8.49 20.77 17.68
N LEU A 32 -9.83 20.70 17.80
CA LEU A 32 -10.54 19.57 18.42
C LEU A 32 -10.77 18.40 17.45
N THR A 33 -10.81 18.66 16.15
CA THR A 33 -11.08 17.65 15.10
C THR A 33 -9.83 16.86 14.68
N MET A 34 -8.63 17.44 14.82
CA MET A 34 -7.36 16.75 14.47
C MET A 34 -6.91 15.70 15.48
N ASN A 35 -7.41 15.76 16.73
CA ASN A 35 -7.03 14.85 17.81
C ASN A 35 -7.38 13.37 17.51
N LYS A 36 -8.38 13.11 16.65
CA LYS A 36 -8.80 11.74 16.31
C LYS A 36 -7.74 10.91 15.56
N PHE A 37 -6.67 11.53 15.06
CA PHE A 37 -5.55 10.85 14.44
C PHE A 37 -4.27 10.90 15.30
N ASP A 38 -4.35 11.27 16.57
CA ASP A 38 -3.16 11.42 17.44
C ASP A 38 -2.55 10.11 17.88
N HIS A 39 -3.36 9.07 17.97
CA HIS A 39 -2.88 7.73 18.29
C HIS A 39 -2.60 6.92 17.03
N MET A 40 -1.33 6.92 16.64
CA MET A 40 -0.82 6.12 15.54
C MET A 40 -0.10 4.87 16.06
N LYS A 41 -0.09 3.80 15.28
CA LYS A 41 0.72 2.61 15.48
C LYS A 41 1.73 2.46 14.35
N ASN A 42 2.86 1.84 14.64
CA ASN A 42 3.88 1.57 13.65
C ASN A 42 3.46 0.40 12.74
N TRP A 43 3.95 0.43 11.52
CA TRP A 43 3.82 -0.64 10.54
C TRP A 43 5.07 -0.71 9.67
N CYS A 44 5.32 -1.85 9.05
CA CYS A 44 6.29 -1.94 7.95
C CYS A 44 5.77 -2.76 6.79
N ILE A 45 6.22 -2.38 5.60
CA ILE A 45 5.91 -3.02 4.31
C ILE A 45 7.14 -2.94 3.43
N GLY A 46 7.55 -4.07 2.84
CA GLY A 46 8.82 -4.16 2.14
C GLY A 46 9.97 -3.65 3.00
N ARG A 47 10.69 -2.64 2.52
CA ARG A 47 11.85 -2.05 3.24
C ARG A 47 11.54 -0.72 3.93
N TYR A 48 10.25 -0.40 4.07
CA TYR A 48 9.79 0.85 4.65
C TYR A 48 8.96 0.61 5.90
N SER A 49 9.07 1.53 6.85
CA SER A 49 8.20 1.65 8.00
C SER A 49 7.42 2.96 7.94
N PHE A 50 6.25 2.98 8.55
CA PHE A 50 5.35 4.14 8.56
C PHE A 50 4.39 4.00 9.74
N GLN A 51 3.57 5.02 9.95
CA GLN A 51 2.55 5.05 10.98
C GLN A 51 1.16 5.14 10.38
N VAL A 52 0.20 4.45 10.98
CA VAL A 52 -1.23 4.49 10.64
C VAL A 52 -2.07 4.66 11.90
N PRO A 53 -3.32 5.16 11.83
CA PRO A 53 -4.16 5.26 13.02
C PRO A 53 -4.29 3.91 13.72
N LYS A 54 -4.30 3.92 15.06
CA LYS A 54 -4.33 2.70 15.87
C LYS A 54 -5.56 1.81 15.57
N THR A 55 -6.67 2.43 15.17
CA THR A 55 -7.92 1.78 14.76
C THR A 55 -7.86 1.11 13.39
N ALA A 56 -6.73 1.20 12.66
CA ALA A 56 -6.57 0.56 11.37
C ALA A 56 -6.73 -0.98 11.46
N ILE A 57 -7.62 -1.51 10.65
CA ILE A 57 -7.94 -2.93 10.51
C ILE A 57 -7.43 -3.42 9.15
N ILE A 58 -6.87 -4.62 9.16
CA ILE A 58 -6.30 -5.33 8.02
C ILE A 58 -6.82 -6.76 8.03
N THR A 59 -7.01 -7.33 6.84
CA THR A 59 -7.26 -8.76 6.67
C THR A 59 -6.26 -9.34 5.67
N ASP A 60 -6.13 -10.65 5.63
CA ASP A 60 -5.33 -11.35 4.63
C ASP A 60 -5.74 -10.96 3.19
N GLN A 61 -7.04 -10.75 2.96
CA GLN A 61 -7.61 -10.31 1.68
C GLN A 61 -7.22 -8.88 1.29
N THR A 62 -6.83 -8.04 2.25
CA THR A 62 -6.36 -6.67 1.98
C THR A 62 -4.84 -6.59 1.90
N SER A 63 -4.15 -7.72 1.93
CA SER A 63 -2.69 -7.83 1.78
C SER A 63 -2.32 -8.69 0.57
N SER A 64 -1.23 -8.34 -0.10
CA SER A 64 -0.65 -9.13 -1.17
C SER A 64 0.86 -9.06 -1.09
N ASP A 65 1.51 -10.20 -0.88
CA ASP A 65 2.96 -10.30 -0.78
C ASP A 65 3.52 -11.19 -1.88
N LYS A 66 4.47 -10.63 -2.64
CA LYS A 66 5.24 -11.34 -3.65
C LYS A 66 6.73 -11.15 -3.44
N TYR A 67 7.48 -12.22 -3.66
CA TYR A 67 8.94 -12.23 -3.62
C TYR A 67 9.45 -13.16 -4.73
N ASP A 68 10.23 -12.60 -5.64
CA ASP A 68 10.51 -13.15 -6.97
C ASP A 68 9.23 -13.63 -7.66
N SER A 69 9.17 -14.91 -8.06
CA SER A 69 8.01 -15.51 -8.72
C SER A 69 6.98 -16.08 -7.74
N PHE A 70 7.17 -15.89 -6.42
CA PHE A 70 6.37 -16.50 -5.38
C PHE A 70 5.38 -15.54 -4.75
N ARG A 71 4.15 -16.01 -4.54
CA ARG A 71 3.15 -15.38 -3.68
C ARG A 71 3.21 -15.99 -2.30
N ILE A 72 3.06 -15.16 -1.28
CA ILE A 72 3.12 -15.58 0.11
C ILE A 72 1.80 -15.22 0.78
N LYS A 73 1.22 -16.17 1.51
CA LYS A 73 0.07 -15.94 2.40
C LYS A 73 0.40 -16.48 3.79
N SER A 74 -0.10 -15.83 4.83
CA SER A 74 0.10 -16.26 6.21
C SER A 74 -1.22 -16.61 6.91
N GLU A 75 -1.15 -17.57 7.82
CA GLU A 75 -2.25 -18.03 8.67
C GLU A 75 -1.76 -18.02 10.12
N LEU A 76 -2.44 -17.26 10.98
CA LEU A 76 -2.04 -17.02 12.37
C LEU A 76 -2.70 -18.02 13.33
N ALA A 77 -2.07 -18.21 14.49
CA ALA A 77 -2.58 -18.99 15.61
C ALA A 77 -2.89 -20.47 15.29
N VAL A 78 -2.28 -21.03 14.24
CA VAL A 78 -2.47 -22.43 13.83
C VAL A 78 -1.57 -23.39 14.61
N SER A 79 -1.91 -24.68 14.62
CA SER A 79 -1.04 -25.73 15.15
C SER A 79 -0.05 -26.21 14.10
N ILE A 80 0.95 -27.00 14.51
CA ILE A 80 1.82 -27.72 13.57
C ILE A 80 1.05 -28.75 12.75
N ASP A 81 -0.08 -29.26 13.24
CA ASP A 81 -0.92 -30.20 12.48
C ASP A 81 -1.46 -29.51 11.21
N ARG A 82 -1.80 -28.22 11.28
CA ARG A 82 -2.21 -27.45 10.09
C ARG A 82 -1.12 -27.43 9.00
N PHE A 83 0.15 -27.37 9.40
CA PHE A 83 1.27 -27.48 8.46
C PHE A 83 1.31 -28.86 7.79
N HIS A 84 1.11 -29.93 8.56
CA HIS A 84 1.06 -31.30 8.01
C HIS A 84 -0.18 -31.54 7.13
N GLU A 85 -1.33 -31.00 7.51
CA GLU A 85 -2.57 -31.06 6.73
C GLU A 85 -2.43 -30.37 5.37
N GLU A 86 -1.82 -29.19 5.32
CA GLU A 86 -1.62 -28.47 4.05
C GLU A 86 -0.63 -29.18 3.13
N ILE A 87 0.41 -29.82 3.69
CA ILE A 87 1.32 -30.69 2.93
C ILE A 87 0.54 -31.87 2.36
N ALA A 88 -0.16 -32.63 3.20
CA ALA A 88 -0.91 -33.81 2.77
C ALA A 88 -2.00 -33.45 1.74
N ARG A 89 -2.64 -32.29 1.90
CA ARG A 89 -3.61 -31.76 0.93
C ARG A 89 -2.96 -31.52 -0.42
N VAL A 90 -1.84 -30.79 -0.48
CA VAL A 90 -1.13 -30.51 -1.74
C VAL A 90 -0.56 -31.78 -2.36
N GLU A 91 -0.01 -32.70 -1.57
CA GLU A 91 0.48 -33.98 -2.07
C GLU A 91 -0.65 -34.78 -2.73
N LYS A 92 -1.81 -34.87 -2.08
CA LYS A 92 -3.00 -35.52 -2.64
C LYS A 92 -3.51 -34.84 -3.91
N GLU A 93 -3.68 -33.52 -3.88
CA GLU A 93 -4.15 -32.74 -5.03
C GLU A 93 -3.19 -32.88 -6.23
N SER A 94 -1.88 -32.93 -5.97
CA SER A 94 -0.82 -33.05 -6.99
C SER A 94 -0.67 -34.46 -7.58
N THR A 95 -1.49 -35.42 -7.14
CA THR A 95 -1.53 -36.79 -7.66
C THR A 95 -2.97 -37.28 -7.86
N SER A 96 -3.94 -36.36 -7.96
CA SER A 96 -5.38 -36.70 -8.03
C SER A 96 -5.85 -37.09 -9.43
N PHE A 97 -5.11 -36.70 -10.47
CA PHE A 97 -5.41 -37.03 -11.87
C PHE A 97 -4.31 -37.91 -12.48
N GLU A 98 -4.64 -38.67 -13.53
CA GLU A 98 -3.73 -39.67 -14.14
C GLU A 98 -2.40 -39.06 -14.63
N ASP A 99 -2.42 -37.82 -15.09
CA ASP A 99 -1.24 -37.08 -15.59
C ASP A 99 -0.55 -36.20 -14.52
N ASP A 100 -1.05 -36.23 -13.27
CA ASP A 100 -0.55 -35.41 -12.18
C ASP A 100 0.52 -36.15 -11.36
N TYR A 101 1.64 -35.48 -11.12
CA TYR A 101 2.69 -36.04 -10.28
C TYR A 101 3.50 -34.97 -9.54
N ILE A 102 4.09 -35.41 -8.44
CA ILE A 102 5.13 -34.66 -7.72
C ILE A 102 6.45 -34.97 -8.41
N LYS A 103 7.07 -33.95 -9.01
CA LYS A 103 8.39 -34.06 -9.65
C LYS A 103 9.48 -34.26 -8.61
N ASP A 104 9.44 -33.48 -7.53
CA ASP A 104 10.39 -33.56 -6.43
C ASP A 104 9.79 -32.93 -5.16
N GLN A 105 10.37 -33.24 -4.01
CA GLN A 105 10.02 -32.65 -2.73
C GLN A 105 11.16 -32.77 -1.73
N THR A 106 11.34 -31.76 -0.88
CA THR A 106 12.31 -31.83 0.22
C THR A 106 11.81 -32.76 1.33
N LYS A 107 12.68 -33.15 2.26
CA LYS A 107 12.20 -33.62 3.57
C LYS A 107 11.60 -32.45 4.34
N VAL A 108 10.91 -32.75 5.44
CA VAL A 108 10.58 -31.72 6.42
C VAL A 108 11.88 -31.29 7.09
N GLU A 109 12.23 -30.01 6.95
CA GLU A 109 13.44 -29.44 7.50
C GLU A 109 13.13 -28.55 8.71
N MET A 110 14.02 -28.53 9.69
CA MET A 110 13.93 -27.65 10.85
C MET A 110 15.11 -26.69 10.85
N HIS A 111 14.84 -25.39 10.91
CA HIS A 111 15.84 -24.33 10.94
C HIS A 111 15.56 -23.42 12.15
N GLY A 112 16.17 -23.75 13.28
CA GLY A 112 15.89 -23.07 14.55
C GLY A 112 14.42 -23.22 14.95
N LYS A 113 13.66 -22.12 14.90
CA LYS A 113 12.23 -22.08 15.27
C LYS A 113 11.28 -22.37 14.11
N THR A 114 11.76 -22.45 12.88
CA THR A 114 10.93 -22.70 11.70
C THR A 114 11.00 -24.16 11.26
N VAL A 115 9.89 -24.63 10.70
CA VAL A 115 9.76 -25.94 10.04
C VAL A 115 9.33 -25.69 8.60
N SER A 116 9.92 -26.38 7.64
CA SER A 116 9.61 -26.14 6.23
C SER A 116 9.58 -27.38 5.37
N LYS A 117 8.84 -27.28 4.26
CA LYS A 117 8.72 -28.30 3.21
C LYS A 117 8.52 -27.60 1.87
N ILE A 118 9.18 -28.07 0.82
CA ILE A 118 8.99 -27.62 -0.56
C ILE A 118 8.53 -28.80 -1.41
N ILE A 119 7.56 -28.57 -2.28
CA ILE A 119 6.99 -29.55 -3.21
C ILE A 119 6.98 -28.92 -4.61
N TRP A 120 7.58 -29.62 -5.55
CA TRP A 120 7.54 -29.30 -6.98
C TRP A 120 6.57 -30.25 -7.65
N ALA A 121 5.41 -29.73 -8.07
CA ALA A 121 4.30 -30.52 -8.60
C ALA A 121 3.95 -30.12 -10.04
N HIS A 122 3.39 -31.06 -10.78
CA HIS A 122 2.96 -30.87 -12.16
C HIS A 122 1.52 -31.32 -12.29
N SER A 123 0.66 -30.38 -12.65
CA SER A 123 -0.77 -30.62 -12.62
C SER A 123 -1.38 -30.94 -13.99
N HIS A 124 -0.62 -31.08 -15.10
CA HIS A 124 -1.10 -31.40 -16.48
C HIS A 124 0.10 -31.60 -17.46
N PHE A 125 1.23 -32.19 -17.02
CA PHE A 125 2.47 -32.19 -17.83
C PHE A 125 2.48 -33.32 -18.86
N ALA A 126 1.51 -33.33 -19.77
CA ALA A 126 1.70 -33.96 -21.05
C ALA A 126 2.79 -33.17 -21.82
N GLN A 127 4.03 -33.66 -21.80
CA GLN A 127 5.06 -33.39 -22.83
C GLN A 127 5.79 -32.02 -22.81
N GLY A 128 6.14 -31.43 -21.66
CA GLY A 128 7.11 -30.30 -21.66
C GLY A 128 6.57 -28.91 -21.99
N ARG A 129 5.25 -28.75 -22.14
CA ARG A 129 4.61 -27.49 -22.56
C ARG A 129 4.13 -26.60 -21.40
N SER A 130 4.08 -27.13 -20.18
CA SER A 130 3.49 -26.44 -19.01
C SER A 130 4.53 -26.12 -17.94
N ALA A 131 4.26 -25.05 -17.17
CA ALA A 131 5.10 -24.65 -16.04
C ALA A 131 5.02 -25.65 -14.87
N VAL A 132 6.12 -25.79 -14.13
CA VAL A 132 6.19 -26.54 -12.86
C VAL A 132 5.52 -25.68 -11.78
N GLN A 133 4.61 -26.26 -11.01
CA GLN A 133 4.06 -25.59 -9.83
C GLN A 133 4.98 -25.80 -8.64
N VAL A 134 5.17 -24.75 -7.86
CA VAL A 134 5.99 -24.79 -6.65
C VAL A 134 5.11 -24.44 -5.46
N PHE A 135 5.08 -25.33 -4.49
CA PHE A 135 4.45 -25.11 -3.19
C PHE A 135 5.54 -25.16 -2.13
N ALA A 136 5.53 -24.21 -1.20
CA ALA A 136 6.32 -24.33 0.00
C ALA A 136 5.54 -23.89 1.23
N PHE A 137 5.91 -24.48 2.34
CA PHE A 137 5.30 -24.25 3.64
C PHE A 137 6.39 -23.88 4.62
N VAL A 138 6.18 -22.81 5.40
CA VAL A 138 7.05 -22.43 6.51
C VAL A 138 6.18 -22.23 7.74
N TYR A 139 6.38 -23.03 8.78
CA TYR A 139 5.71 -22.87 10.06
C TYR A 139 6.70 -22.34 11.10
N ASP A 140 6.45 -21.14 11.64
CA ASP A 140 7.22 -20.57 12.75
C ASP A 140 6.57 -20.98 14.09
N LYS A 141 7.25 -21.86 14.83
CA LYS A 141 6.76 -22.38 16.11
C LYS A 141 6.58 -21.29 17.17
N SER A 142 7.39 -20.23 17.13
CA SER A 142 7.39 -19.18 18.17
C SER A 142 6.14 -18.31 18.17
N LYS A 143 5.53 -18.15 16.99
CA LYS A 143 4.33 -17.31 16.79
C LYS A 143 3.16 -18.10 16.22
N ARG A 144 3.28 -19.42 16.08
CA ARG A 144 2.23 -20.30 15.57
C ARG A 144 1.66 -19.78 14.24
N THR A 145 2.56 -19.46 13.31
CA THR A 145 2.22 -18.86 12.03
C THR A 145 2.66 -19.78 10.90
N LEU A 146 1.72 -20.10 10.01
CA LEU A 146 1.99 -20.87 8.79
C LEU A 146 2.03 -19.92 7.59
N PHE A 147 3.13 -19.95 6.85
CA PHE A 147 3.24 -19.33 5.54
C PHE A 147 3.01 -20.37 4.45
N LYS A 148 2.10 -20.06 3.52
CA LYS A 148 1.82 -20.82 2.31
C LYS A 148 2.38 -20.05 1.13
N ILE A 149 3.35 -20.65 0.45
CA ILE A 149 4.10 -20.03 -0.65
C ILE A 149 3.73 -20.77 -1.93
N THR A 150 3.33 -20.05 -2.96
CA THR A 150 2.98 -20.62 -4.25
C THR A 150 3.66 -19.88 -5.40
N GLY A 151 4.12 -20.62 -6.39
CA GLY A 151 4.77 -20.08 -7.56
C GLY A 151 4.77 -21.06 -8.72
N ARG A 152 5.41 -20.67 -9.82
CA ARG A 152 5.62 -21.55 -10.96
C ARG A 152 6.86 -21.14 -11.75
N TYR A 153 7.46 -22.08 -12.46
CA TYR A 153 8.57 -21.80 -13.38
C TYR A 153 8.44 -22.56 -14.69
N GLY A 154 8.93 -21.96 -15.76
CA GLY A 154 9.15 -22.65 -17.03
C GLY A 154 10.54 -23.29 -17.07
N LYS A 155 10.75 -24.27 -17.96
CA LYS A 155 12.00 -25.05 -18.07
C LYS A 155 13.28 -24.21 -18.04
N GLY A 156 13.28 -23.04 -18.66
CA GLY A 156 14.46 -22.15 -18.73
C GLY A 156 14.81 -21.40 -17.43
N TYR A 157 13.96 -21.46 -16.40
CA TYR A 157 14.12 -20.74 -15.13
C TYR A 157 14.16 -21.68 -13.91
N GLU A 158 14.45 -22.95 -14.15
CA GLU A 158 14.39 -23.99 -13.11
C GLU A 158 15.41 -23.74 -12.00
N ALA A 159 16.67 -23.47 -12.36
CA ALA A 159 17.74 -23.27 -11.39
C ALA A 159 17.48 -22.04 -10.52
N GLU A 160 17.07 -20.94 -11.13
CA GLU A 160 16.75 -19.67 -10.48
C GLU A 160 15.54 -19.82 -9.55
N SER A 161 14.48 -20.50 -10.01
CA SER A 161 13.29 -20.72 -9.19
C SER A 161 13.58 -21.61 -7.98
N ILE A 162 14.36 -22.70 -8.16
CA ILE A 162 14.78 -23.58 -7.06
C ILE A 162 15.65 -22.82 -6.05
N ALA A 163 16.60 -22.01 -6.52
CA ALA A 163 17.46 -21.20 -5.66
C ALA A 163 16.63 -20.17 -4.87
N SER A 164 15.71 -19.47 -5.55
CA SER A 164 14.87 -18.44 -4.93
C SER A 164 13.92 -19.02 -3.87
N ILE A 165 13.24 -20.15 -4.13
CA ILE A 165 12.35 -20.75 -3.11
C ILE A 165 13.12 -21.25 -1.89
N LYS A 166 14.30 -21.85 -2.10
CA LYS A 166 15.17 -22.29 -1.00
C LYS A 166 15.67 -21.11 -0.17
N TYR A 167 16.05 -20.01 -0.83
CA TYR A 167 16.41 -18.77 -0.15
C TYR A 167 15.24 -18.22 0.67
N LEU A 168 14.05 -18.10 0.06
CA LEU A 168 12.87 -17.55 0.70
C LEU A 168 12.48 -18.37 1.94
N VAL A 169 12.37 -19.70 1.81
CA VAL A 169 12.01 -20.60 2.90
C VAL A 169 12.99 -20.52 4.07
N LYS A 170 14.29 -20.39 3.79
CA LYS A 170 15.34 -20.29 4.81
C LYS A 170 15.29 -18.96 5.57
N ASN A 171 14.93 -17.86 4.91
CA ASN A 171 15.02 -16.51 5.46
C ASN A 171 13.67 -15.95 5.96
N LEU A 172 12.56 -16.67 5.72
CA LEU A 172 11.23 -16.27 6.14
C LEU A 172 10.96 -16.65 7.60
N SER A 173 10.48 -15.69 8.38
CA SER A 173 10.08 -15.90 9.78
C SER A 173 8.85 -15.06 10.14
N ALA A 174 8.14 -15.47 11.19
CA ALA A 174 6.98 -14.75 11.67
C ALA A 174 7.36 -13.51 12.49
N ARG A 175 6.54 -12.47 12.36
CA ARG A 175 6.72 -11.17 13.01
C ARG A 175 5.35 -10.55 13.30
N ASN A 176 5.19 -9.85 14.42
CA ASN A 176 3.98 -9.04 14.61
C ASN A 176 4.07 -7.82 13.69
N ASN A 177 2.99 -7.46 13.00
CA ASN A 177 3.07 -6.41 11.98
C ASN A 177 3.50 -5.04 12.51
N GLU A 178 3.28 -4.76 13.80
CA GLU A 178 3.64 -3.52 14.46
C GLU A 178 5.12 -3.46 14.91
N ASP A 179 5.83 -4.60 14.91
CA ASP A 179 7.24 -4.69 15.32
C ASP A 179 8.14 -4.28 14.15
N ILE A 180 8.84 -3.14 14.22
CA ILE A 180 9.77 -2.73 13.16
C ILE A 180 11.09 -3.51 13.29
N PRO A 181 11.53 -4.24 12.25
CA PRO A 181 12.82 -4.93 12.30
C PRO A 181 13.99 -3.95 12.48
N ASP A 182 15.00 -4.38 13.22
CA ASP A 182 16.28 -3.68 13.44
C ASP A 182 17.40 -4.16 12.49
N ARG A 183 17.02 -4.97 11.50
CA ARG A 183 17.91 -5.66 10.57
C ARG A 183 17.34 -5.60 9.17
N ALA A 184 18.23 -5.61 8.17
CA ALA A 184 17.87 -5.52 6.77
C ALA A 184 16.98 -6.71 6.33
N GLY A 185 15.90 -6.38 5.62
CA GLY A 185 15.00 -7.36 5.03
C GLY A 185 13.73 -6.75 4.49
N VAL A 186 12.76 -7.62 4.20
CA VAL A 186 11.49 -7.28 3.57
C VAL A 186 10.36 -7.67 4.53
N CYS A 187 9.63 -6.68 5.04
CA CYS A 187 8.40 -6.88 5.78
C CYS A 187 7.27 -7.33 4.84
N ILE A 188 6.62 -8.43 5.24
CA ILE A 188 5.41 -8.95 4.61
C ILE A 188 4.31 -9.07 5.67
N PHE A 189 3.09 -9.43 5.26
CA PHE A 189 1.99 -9.64 6.18
C PHE A 189 2.27 -10.80 7.17
N ASN A 190 2.34 -10.46 8.45
CA ASN A 190 2.69 -11.31 9.59
C ASN A 190 4.10 -11.91 9.54
N GLY A 191 4.97 -11.39 8.68
CA GLY A 191 6.26 -12.00 8.42
C GLY A 191 7.37 -11.00 8.11
N PHE A 192 8.56 -11.58 7.99
CA PHE A 192 9.78 -10.88 7.62
C PHE A 192 10.72 -11.85 6.89
N ILE A 193 11.23 -11.40 5.75
CA ILE A 193 12.25 -12.09 4.97
C ILE A 193 13.57 -11.38 5.24
N GLN A 194 14.52 -12.08 5.88
CA GLN A 194 15.86 -11.51 6.09
C GLN A 194 16.60 -11.44 4.75
N ASP A 195 16.90 -10.21 4.30
CA ASP A 195 17.47 -9.95 2.99
C ASP A 195 18.26 -8.62 2.99
N ASP A 196 19.55 -8.68 2.67
CA ASP A 196 20.44 -7.52 2.65
C ASP A 196 20.28 -6.64 1.39
N GLY A 197 19.49 -7.07 0.41
CA GLY A 197 19.12 -6.32 -0.79
C GLY A 197 20.24 -6.14 -1.81
N LYS A 198 21.41 -6.79 -1.62
CA LYS A 198 22.54 -6.68 -2.56
C LYS A 198 22.29 -7.44 -3.86
N GLU A 199 21.70 -8.61 -3.76
CA GLU A 199 21.20 -9.34 -4.92
C GLU A 199 19.80 -8.81 -5.22
N PHE A 200 19.59 -8.29 -6.43
CA PHE A 200 18.26 -7.83 -6.82
C PHE A 200 17.28 -9.00 -6.83
N LYS A 201 16.16 -8.83 -6.12
CA LYS A 201 15.03 -9.75 -6.12
C LYS A 201 13.77 -8.94 -6.35
N TYR A 202 12.93 -9.42 -7.27
CA TYR A 202 11.65 -8.76 -7.50
C TYR A 202 10.83 -8.88 -6.22
N SER A 203 10.18 -7.81 -5.81
CA SER A 203 9.30 -7.85 -4.65
C SER A 203 8.15 -6.88 -4.86
N ASN A 204 6.96 -7.27 -4.44
CA ASN A 204 5.79 -6.42 -4.46
C ASN A 204 4.96 -6.73 -3.22
N GLN A 205 4.84 -5.76 -2.32
CA GLN A 205 4.00 -5.86 -1.14
C GLN A 205 2.97 -4.76 -1.17
N GLN A 206 1.72 -5.12 -0.92
CA GLN A 206 0.61 -4.19 -0.81
C GLN A 206 -0.18 -4.49 0.46
N THR A 207 -0.61 -3.44 1.17
CA THR A 207 -1.55 -3.55 2.29
C THR A 207 -2.55 -2.41 2.24
N THR A 208 -3.83 -2.74 2.30
CA THR A 208 -4.93 -1.78 2.45
C THR A 208 -5.50 -1.87 3.87
N PHE A 209 -5.51 -0.73 4.55
CA PHE A 209 -6.10 -0.52 5.87
C PHE A 209 -7.51 0.05 5.74
N LYS A 210 -8.41 -0.46 6.58
CA LYS A 210 -9.80 0.01 6.73
C LYS A 210 -10.04 0.48 8.15
N PHE A 211 -11.08 1.28 8.36
CA PHE A 211 -11.42 1.87 9.66
C PHE A 211 -12.90 1.65 9.95
N LYS A 212 -13.21 1.18 11.16
CA LYS A 212 -14.61 0.95 11.56
C LYS A 212 -15.35 2.27 11.76
N GLU A 213 -14.66 3.24 12.34
CA GLU A 213 -15.18 4.57 12.65
C GLU A 213 -15.28 5.46 11.40
N TRP A 214 -14.49 5.17 10.36
CA TRP A 214 -14.50 5.88 9.08
C TRP A 214 -14.63 4.91 7.90
N PRO A 215 -15.81 4.30 7.69
CA PRO A 215 -15.99 3.24 6.70
C PRO A 215 -15.60 3.61 5.26
N SER A 216 -15.74 4.88 4.87
CA SER A 216 -15.36 5.34 3.53
C SER A 216 -13.85 5.55 3.34
N VAL A 217 -13.07 5.44 4.43
CA VAL A 217 -11.62 5.69 4.41
C VAL A 217 -10.86 4.39 4.14
N LYS A 218 -10.00 4.43 3.12
CA LYS A 218 -9.05 3.37 2.80
C LYS A 218 -7.66 3.98 2.68
N VAL A 219 -6.69 3.40 3.36
CA VAL A 219 -5.27 3.73 3.21
C VAL A 219 -4.60 2.54 2.57
N THR A 220 -3.95 2.71 1.42
CA THR A 220 -3.18 1.65 0.76
C THR A 220 -1.72 2.05 0.72
N MET A 221 -0.88 1.13 1.19
CA MET A 221 0.57 1.21 1.03
C MET A 221 1.01 0.13 0.06
N GLU A 222 1.84 0.50 -0.89
CA GLU A 222 2.43 -0.41 -1.85
C GLU A 222 3.92 -0.14 -1.98
N THR A 223 4.71 -1.20 -2.12
CA THR A 223 6.14 -1.14 -2.41
C THR A 223 6.48 -2.15 -3.48
N GLU A 224 7.34 -1.77 -4.43
CA GLU A 224 7.76 -2.64 -5.52
C GLU A 224 9.23 -2.45 -5.89
N ALA A 225 10.02 -3.53 -5.83
CA ALA A 225 11.35 -3.59 -6.42
C ALA A 225 11.24 -4.13 -7.85
N THR A 226 11.40 -3.25 -8.84
CA THR A 226 11.23 -3.58 -10.27
C THR A 226 12.56 -3.55 -11.02
N THR A 227 12.67 -4.34 -12.09
CA THR A 227 13.81 -4.29 -13.02
C THR A 227 13.70 -3.17 -14.04
N LYS A 228 12.49 -2.62 -14.24
CA LYS A 228 12.21 -1.63 -15.29
C LYS A 228 12.22 -0.22 -14.71
N VAL A 229 12.80 0.71 -15.48
CA VAL A 229 12.65 2.14 -15.20
C VAL A 229 11.17 2.49 -15.34
N LEU A 230 10.58 3.01 -14.27
CA LEU A 230 9.20 3.47 -14.25
C LEU A 230 9.16 4.96 -14.58
N GLN A 231 8.15 5.35 -15.36
CA GLN A 231 7.79 6.76 -15.46
C GLN A 231 7.30 7.24 -14.09
N ASN A 232 7.53 8.53 -13.80
CA ASN A 232 7.02 9.18 -12.59
C ASN A 232 5.48 9.09 -12.51
N LEU A 233 4.94 9.25 -11.31
CA LEU A 233 3.52 9.06 -11.02
C LEU A 233 2.60 9.83 -11.98
N ILE A 234 2.91 11.11 -12.19
CA ILE A 234 2.04 12.01 -12.95
C ILE A 234 2.02 11.63 -14.43
N ASP A 235 3.18 11.42 -15.04
CA ASP A 235 3.31 11.08 -16.46
C ASP A 235 2.72 9.70 -16.73
N ARG A 236 3.01 8.73 -15.85
CA ARG A 236 2.49 7.36 -15.95
C ARG A 236 0.97 7.36 -15.85
N THR A 237 0.40 8.05 -14.86
CA THR A 237 -1.06 8.13 -14.65
C THR A 237 -1.74 8.85 -15.81
N THR A 238 -1.17 9.97 -16.28
CA THR A 238 -1.72 10.74 -17.38
C THR A 238 -1.71 9.95 -18.69
N THR A 239 -0.61 9.24 -18.97
CA THR A 239 -0.47 8.38 -20.15
C THR A 239 -1.47 7.24 -20.11
N ASN A 240 -1.58 6.53 -18.98
CA ASN A 240 -2.52 5.42 -18.83
C ASN A 240 -3.98 5.86 -18.97
N LEU A 241 -4.37 7.01 -18.42
CA LEU A 241 -5.72 7.53 -18.58
C LEU A 241 -6.00 7.92 -20.03
N ARG A 242 -5.04 8.54 -20.73
CA ARG A 242 -5.19 8.92 -22.15
C ARG A 242 -5.21 7.73 -23.10
N ALA A 243 -4.72 6.56 -22.70
CA ALA A 243 -4.70 5.37 -23.53
C ALA A 243 -6.11 4.82 -23.87
N SER A 244 -7.16 5.30 -23.22
CA SER A 244 -8.54 4.95 -23.54
C SER A 244 -9.44 6.20 -23.64
N ALA A 245 -10.45 6.16 -24.52
CA ALA A 245 -11.38 7.28 -24.68
C ALA A 245 -12.15 7.61 -23.39
N PHE A 246 -12.53 6.56 -22.64
CA PHE A 246 -13.16 6.71 -21.32
C PHE A 246 -12.21 7.38 -20.32
N GLY A 247 -10.97 6.90 -20.22
CA GLY A 247 -9.97 7.48 -19.31
C GLY A 247 -9.61 8.92 -19.67
N ALA A 248 -9.52 9.26 -20.96
CA ALA A 248 -9.30 10.64 -21.41
C ALA A 248 -10.46 11.57 -21.02
N THR A 249 -11.69 11.09 -21.13
CA THR A 249 -12.89 11.83 -20.69
C THR A 249 -12.92 11.99 -19.17
N ALA A 250 -12.59 10.94 -18.42
CA ALA A 250 -12.49 10.99 -16.97
C ALA A 250 -11.43 12.02 -16.53
N LEU A 251 -10.25 11.96 -17.13
CA LEU A 251 -9.14 12.90 -16.89
C LEU A 251 -9.56 14.35 -17.08
N ALA A 252 -10.32 14.67 -18.13
CA ALA A 252 -10.81 16.02 -18.39
C ALA A 252 -11.83 16.52 -17.34
N LYS A 253 -12.49 15.61 -16.62
CA LYS A 253 -13.48 15.91 -15.57
C LYS A 253 -12.88 15.88 -14.16
N LEU A 254 -11.61 15.47 -14.00
CA LEU A 254 -10.97 15.39 -12.69
C LEU A 254 -10.81 16.79 -12.10
N LYS A 255 -11.41 17.01 -10.93
CA LYS A 255 -11.13 18.19 -10.11
C LYS A 255 -9.86 17.95 -9.30
N THR A 256 -8.73 18.35 -9.86
CA THR A 256 -7.44 18.32 -9.17
C THR A 256 -7.41 19.36 -8.06
N LEU A 257 -7.00 18.94 -6.87
CA LEU A 257 -6.85 19.80 -5.70
C LEU A 257 -5.37 20.14 -5.46
N ARG A 258 -4.47 19.19 -5.66
CA ARG A 258 -3.01 19.39 -5.61
C ARG A 258 -2.30 18.38 -6.52
N LYS A 259 -1.22 18.77 -7.19
CA LYS A 259 -0.48 17.91 -8.13
C LYS A 259 0.92 18.47 -8.34
N GLY A 260 1.94 17.62 -8.27
CA GLY A 260 3.32 18.01 -8.55
C GLY A 260 4.34 17.24 -7.71
N GLU A 261 5.56 17.78 -7.63
CA GLU A 261 6.60 17.30 -6.72
C GLU A 261 6.16 17.51 -5.26
N LYS A 262 6.37 16.49 -4.42
CA LYS A 262 6.10 16.49 -2.99
C LYS A 262 7.16 15.63 -2.31
N ASN A 263 8.20 16.28 -1.80
CA ASN A 263 9.18 15.61 -0.94
C ASN A 263 8.61 15.46 0.47
N GLN A 264 9.03 14.42 1.17
CA GLN A 264 8.72 14.29 2.59
C GLN A 264 9.45 15.37 3.41
N ASP A 265 8.87 15.73 4.55
CA ASP A 265 9.45 16.70 5.47
C ASP A 265 10.52 16.09 6.40
N ASN A 266 10.71 14.77 6.37
CA ASN A 266 11.65 14.02 7.23
C ASN A 266 13.07 13.94 6.63
N VAL A 267 14.04 13.45 7.42
CA VAL A 267 15.44 13.30 6.98
C VAL A 267 15.91 11.84 7.19
N PRO A 268 16.47 11.17 6.16
CA PRO A 268 16.55 11.61 4.77
C PRO A 268 15.16 11.57 4.10
N ALA A 269 14.81 12.64 3.38
CA ALA A 269 13.54 12.76 2.68
C ALA A 269 13.51 11.82 1.47
N LEU A 270 12.41 11.07 1.30
CA LEU A 270 12.10 10.49 0.00
C LEU A 270 11.55 11.58 -0.93
N GLN A 271 12.09 11.61 -2.13
CA GLN A 271 11.60 12.47 -3.20
C GLN A 271 10.46 11.78 -3.93
N GLY A 272 9.37 12.49 -4.19
CA GLY A 272 8.23 11.87 -4.83
C GLY A 272 7.30 12.88 -5.48
N GLN A 273 6.31 12.34 -6.17
CA GLN A 273 5.23 13.13 -6.77
C GLN A 273 3.91 12.79 -6.12
N GLU A 274 3.01 13.76 -6.12
CA GLU A 274 1.64 13.58 -5.66
C GLU A 274 0.62 13.99 -6.72
N TRP A 275 -0.56 13.39 -6.59
CA TRP A 275 -1.77 13.87 -7.24
C TRP A 275 -2.96 13.61 -6.33
N ILE A 276 -3.61 14.70 -5.91
CA ILE A 276 -4.78 14.70 -5.06
C ILE A 276 -5.94 15.26 -5.84
N ILE A 277 -7.02 14.48 -5.94
CA ILE A 277 -8.24 14.85 -6.63
C ILE A 277 -9.42 14.84 -5.65
N LYS A 278 -10.41 15.69 -5.94
CA LYS A 278 -11.70 15.64 -5.25
C LYS A 278 -12.43 14.38 -5.66
N SER A 279 -13.02 13.68 -4.70
CA SER A 279 -13.92 12.55 -4.94
C SER A 279 -15.36 12.97 -4.62
N PRO A 280 -16.19 13.28 -5.63
CA PRO A 280 -17.59 13.64 -5.42
C PRO A 280 -18.38 12.51 -4.76
N MET A 281 -19.29 12.85 -3.85
CA MET A 281 -20.19 11.92 -3.14
C MET A 281 -21.57 12.57 -2.98
N LYS A 282 -22.64 11.80 -2.72
CA LYS A 282 -24.01 12.31 -2.56
C LYS A 282 -24.12 13.45 -1.54
N GLY A 283 -23.47 13.30 -0.39
CA GLY A 283 -23.45 14.32 0.66
C GLY A 283 -22.10 15.01 0.73
N ARG A 284 -21.29 14.64 1.72
CA ARG A 284 -19.95 15.22 1.85
C ARG A 284 -18.98 14.55 0.88
N ASN A 285 -18.32 15.35 0.07
CA ASN A 285 -17.22 14.92 -0.81
C ASN A 285 -16.02 14.40 0.00
N GLY A 286 -15.26 13.49 -0.59
CA GLY A 286 -13.96 13.05 -0.09
C GLY A 286 -12.81 13.46 -1.02
N ILE A 287 -11.66 12.84 -0.80
CA ILE A 287 -10.48 12.96 -1.67
C ILE A 287 -10.01 11.57 -2.10
N ASP A 288 -9.28 11.53 -3.21
CA ASP A 288 -8.37 10.46 -3.59
C ASP A 288 -6.97 11.08 -3.70
N ALA A 289 -6.12 10.77 -2.72
CA ALA A 289 -4.80 11.35 -2.57
C ALA A 289 -3.74 10.27 -2.78
N LYS A 290 -2.87 10.48 -3.76
CA LYS A 290 -1.81 9.55 -4.11
C LYS A 290 -0.46 10.22 -4.06
N TRP A 291 0.51 9.56 -3.44
CA TRP A 291 1.93 9.93 -3.44
C TRP A 291 2.78 8.73 -3.87
N GLU A 292 3.87 8.98 -4.58
CA GLU A 292 4.82 7.94 -4.95
C GLU A 292 6.25 8.45 -5.01
N HIS A 293 7.15 7.72 -4.36
CA HIS A 293 8.57 7.70 -4.66
C HIS A 293 8.83 6.54 -5.64
N THR A 294 9.31 6.86 -6.85
CA THR A 294 9.43 5.88 -7.94
C THR A 294 10.53 4.83 -7.70
N GLY A 295 11.50 5.11 -6.84
CA GLY A 295 12.64 4.24 -6.58
C GLY A 295 13.60 4.13 -7.77
N THR A 296 14.54 3.19 -7.67
CA THR A 296 15.57 2.93 -8.68
C THR A 296 15.40 1.53 -9.27
N ALA A 297 15.37 1.44 -10.60
CA ALA A 297 15.26 0.17 -11.30
C ALA A 297 16.44 -0.76 -10.98
N SER A 298 16.15 -2.05 -10.80
CA SER A 298 17.11 -3.10 -10.44
C SER A 298 17.87 -2.83 -9.13
N ASN A 299 17.32 -2.01 -8.23
CA ASN A 299 17.88 -1.75 -6.91
C ASN A 299 16.93 -2.21 -5.80
N GLY A 300 17.28 -3.32 -5.13
CA GLY A 300 16.47 -3.87 -4.03
C GLY A 300 16.41 -2.99 -2.79
N LEU A 301 17.34 -2.04 -2.62
CA LEU A 301 17.44 -1.11 -1.48
C LEU A 301 16.75 0.24 -1.72
N ASP A 302 16.28 0.45 -2.95
CA ASP A 302 15.52 1.63 -3.34
C ASP A 302 14.26 1.26 -4.12
N PRO A 303 13.37 0.42 -3.53
CA PRO A 303 12.12 0.08 -4.19
C PRO A 303 11.18 1.28 -4.25
N LEU A 304 10.28 1.26 -5.23
CA LEU A 304 9.12 2.16 -5.27
C LEU A 304 8.36 2.06 -3.95
N ILE A 305 7.87 3.20 -3.45
CA ILE A 305 6.85 3.23 -2.39
C ILE A 305 5.75 4.22 -2.74
N GLN A 306 4.51 3.77 -2.56
CA GLN A 306 3.30 4.48 -2.90
C GLN A 306 2.35 4.51 -1.70
N LEU A 307 1.82 5.69 -1.41
CA LEU A 307 0.75 5.92 -0.44
C LEU A 307 -0.50 6.38 -1.20
N GLU A 308 -1.61 5.70 -0.97
CA GLU A 308 -2.93 6.12 -1.43
C GLU A 308 -3.87 6.28 -0.23
N VAL A 309 -4.55 7.42 -0.12
CA VAL A 309 -5.60 7.69 0.86
C VAL A 309 -6.87 8.08 0.14
N LYS A 310 -7.89 7.25 0.25
CA LYS A 310 -9.23 7.49 -0.28
C LYS A 310 -10.18 7.74 0.87
N SER A 311 -10.95 8.83 0.82
CA SER A 311 -12.01 9.12 1.80
C SER A 311 -13.41 9.22 1.18
N GLY A 312 -13.51 9.26 -0.16
CA GLY A 312 -14.77 9.17 -0.90
C GLY A 312 -14.70 8.01 -1.88
N HIS A 313 -15.13 6.82 -1.45
CA HIS A 313 -15.19 5.62 -2.27
C HIS A 313 -16.18 4.61 -1.67
N ASP A 314 -16.60 3.62 -2.47
CA ASP A 314 -17.70 2.65 -2.30
C ASP A 314 -18.94 2.99 -3.15
N ASN A 315 -19.94 3.71 -2.64
CA ASN A 315 -21.09 4.11 -3.46
C ASN A 315 -21.24 5.64 -3.53
N ILE A 316 -20.75 6.22 -4.63
CA ILE A 316 -20.75 7.66 -4.91
C ILE A 316 -22.18 8.26 -4.87
N GLU A 317 -23.18 7.47 -5.26
CA GLU A 317 -24.57 7.93 -5.39
C GLU A 317 -25.35 7.89 -4.08
N THR A 318 -24.94 7.07 -3.11
CA THR A 318 -25.68 6.89 -1.85
C THR A 318 -24.96 7.42 -0.63
N ASP A 319 -23.62 7.38 -0.65
CA ASP A 319 -22.85 7.54 0.58
C ASP A 319 -22.30 8.96 0.73
N SER A 320 -21.92 9.30 1.96
CA SER A 320 -21.14 10.50 2.28
C SER A 320 -19.77 10.10 2.79
N ALA A 321 -18.75 10.91 2.50
CA ALA A 321 -17.43 10.72 3.11
C ALA A 321 -17.54 10.77 4.65
N SER A 322 -16.97 9.76 5.32
CA SER A 322 -16.98 9.62 6.77
C SER A 322 -16.15 10.69 7.49
N ILE A 323 -15.20 11.30 6.79
CA ILE A 323 -14.36 12.42 7.25
C ILE A 323 -14.41 13.56 6.26
N SER A 324 -14.06 14.77 6.68
CA SER A 324 -13.97 15.93 5.78
C SER A 324 -12.77 15.84 4.83
N GLU A 325 -12.78 16.68 3.78
CA GLU A 325 -11.63 16.81 2.89
C GLU A 325 -10.38 17.22 3.70
N GLN A 326 -10.50 18.22 4.59
CA GLN A 326 -9.40 18.67 5.46
C GLN A 326 -8.87 17.55 6.39
N GLU A 327 -9.77 16.76 6.98
CA GLU A 327 -9.37 15.64 7.84
C GLU A 327 -8.66 14.54 7.04
N ALA A 328 -9.10 14.28 5.81
CA ALA A 328 -8.44 13.32 4.92
C ALA A 328 -7.06 13.82 4.46
N TYR A 329 -6.92 15.12 4.19
CA TYR A 329 -5.62 15.76 3.94
C TYR A 329 -4.67 15.61 5.10
N PHE A 330 -5.13 15.89 6.32
CA PHE A 330 -4.32 15.78 7.51
C PHE A 330 -3.86 14.34 7.75
N LEU A 331 -4.75 13.36 7.61
CA LEU A 331 -4.40 11.94 7.69
C LEU A 331 -3.35 11.57 6.65
N TYR A 332 -3.52 11.99 5.40
CA TYR A 332 -2.58 11.74 4.31
C TYR A 332 -1.19 12.32 4.61
N GLU A 333 -1.09 13.60 5.00
CA GLU A 333 0.19 14.24 5.33
C GLU A 333 0.86 13.57 6.53
N LYS A 334 0.09 13.20 7.56
CA LYS A 334 0.62 12.55 8.76
C LYS A 334 1.21 11.17 8.45
N ILE A 335 0.55 10.37 7.61
CA ILE A 335 1.08 9.07 7.17
C ILE A 335 2.28 9.28 6.25
N LEU A 336 2.17 10.15 5.24
CA LEU A 336 3.24 10.44 4.29
C LEU A 336 4.54 10.80 5.00
N ASN A 337 4.51 11.74 5.94
CA ASN A 337 5.70 12.20 6.65
C ASN A 337 6.24 11.21 7.69
N SER A 338 5.53 10.11 7.96
CA SER A 338 6.00 9.02 8.82
C SER A 338 6.78 7.93 8.08
N ILE A 339 6.71 7.89 6.74
CA ILE A 339 7.35 6.84 5.94
C ILE A 339 8.88 7.00 6.00
N LYS A 340 9.59 5.93 6.33
CA LYS A 340 11.07 5.89 6.41
C LYS A 340 11.61 4.50 6.06
N LYS A 341 12.83 4.44 5.52
CA LYS A 341 13.58 3.17 5.40
C LYS A 341 13.95 2.67 6.80
N PHE A 342 14.05 1.34 7.00
CA PHE A 342 14.50 0.73 8.25
C PHE A 342 15.60 -0.30 8.01
#